data_AF-A0A5C6SHY1-F1
#
_entry.id   AF-A0A5C6SHY1-F1
#
_cell.length_a   1.000
_cell.length_b   1.000
_cell.length_c   1.000
_cell.angle_alpha   90.00
_cell.angle_beta   90.00
_cell.angle_gamma   90.00
#
_symmetry.space_group_name_H-M   'P 1'
#
loop_
_entity.id
_entity.type
_entity.pdbx_description
1 polymer ?
#
loop_
_entity_poly.entity_id
_entity_poly.type
_entity_poly.pdbx_seq_one_letter_code
_entity_poly.pdbx_strand_id
1 'polypeptide(L)'
;MGKFDNAIKAGQTAIELGNTARSFAGATSEFRAADKKELGRQAGRHAFNEGAETGKTMGKTWLKTFEAVPRTVCRGLQFLFAIIACGFYGHRVDKAQDTDYGFSPEWYFALVIAGLSATTAILFVVLTPLGALPFIGSRLKLFKTYRAFAWDLILFITWLVVFGIFAGIFLHRDSDDKYKGASTGAMKTAVWIDLVNSILWLTSGVYGCIKTFLGDKADEMTDKVGQKLFTKKQKPAKEAGYAESV
;
A
#
# COMPACT_ATOMS: atom_id res chain seq x y z
N MET A 1 32.36 64.93 -5.70
CA MET A 1 32.25 63.82 -6.68
C MET A 1 30.86 63.16 -6.60
N GLY A 2 29.75 63.89 -6.79
CA GLY A 2 28.40 63.34 -6.51
C GLY A 2 27.36 63.50 -7.63
N LYS A 3 27.68 64.25 -8.71
CA LYS A 3 26.74 64.48 -9.82
C LYS A 3 26.95 63.50 -10.99
N PHE A 4 28.15 62.93 -11.12
CA PHE A 4 28.49 61.98 -12.18
C PHE A 4 27.97 60.56 -11.89
N ASP A 5 28.07 60.09 -10.64
CA ASP A 5 27.56 58.77 -10.24
C ASP A 5 26.03 58.63 -10.35
N ASN A 6 25.29 59.71 -10.09
CA ASN A 6 23.83 59.70 -10.21
C ASN A 6 23.38 59.64 -11.69
N ALA A 7 24.13 60.24 -12.61
CA ALA A 7 23.84 60.19 -14.04
C ALA A 7 24.14 58.80 -14.64
N ILE A 8 25.19 58.13 -14.17
CA ILE A 8 25.54 56.77 -14.61
C ILE A 8 24.48 55.76 -14.12
N LYS A 9 24.01 55.88 -12.87
CA LYS A 9 22.90 55.06 -12.37
C LYS A 9 21.60 55.28 -13.13
N ALA A 10 21.23 56.54 -13.42
CA ALA A 10 20.03 56.83 -14.20
C ALA A 10 20.12 56.29 -15.64
N GLY A 11 21.31 56.35 -16.25
CA GLY A 11 21.56 55.75 -17.56
C GLY A 11 21.42 54.22 -17.57
N GLN A 12 21.93 53.55 -16.54
CA GLN A 12 21.79 52.10 -16.40
C GLN A 12 20.33 51.68 -16.18
N THR A 13 19.58 52.39 -15.34
CA THR A 13 18.15 52.11 -15.11
C THR A 13 17.31 52.33 -16.37
N ALA A 14 17.61 53.36 -17.17
CA ALA A 14 16.90 53.60 -18.44
C ALA A 14 17.18 52.52 -19.48
N ILE A 15 18.40 51.98 -19.53
CA ILE A 15 18.78 50.88 -20.42
C ILE A 15 18.09 49.56 -19.98
N GLU A 16 18.02 49.30 -18.67
CA GLU A 16 17.27 48.14 -18.13
C GLU A 16 15.77 48.23 -18.43
N LEU A 17 15.17 49.40 -18.26
CA LEU A 17 13.76 49.63 -18.59
C LEU A 17 13.51 49.49 -20.10
N GLY A 18 14.43 49.98 -20.93
CA GLY A 18 14.37 49.84 -22.38
C GLY A 18 14.48 48.39 -22.86
N ASN A 19 15.34 47.60 -22.23
CA ASN A 19 15.49 46.17 -22.52
C ASN A 19 14.30 45.35 -22.01
N THR A 20 13.74 45.71 -20.84
CA THR A 20 12.54 45.07 -20.28
C THR A 20 11.30 45.40 -21.12
N ALA A 21 11.16 46.64 -21.57
CA ALA A 21 10.06 47.07 -22.45
C ALA A 21 10.15 46.42 -23.84
N ARG A 22 11.35 46.25 -24.41
CA ARG A 22 11.54 45.48 -25.66
C ARG A 22 11.26 44.00 -25.48
N SER A 23 11.63 43.41 -24.33
CA SER A 23 11.29 42.03 -23.99
C SER A 23 9.76 41.84 -23.89
N PHE A 24 9.06 42.75 -23.20
CA PHE A 24 7.60 42.74 -23.11
C PHE A 24 6.91 43.00 -24.46
N ALA A 25 7.45 43.93 -25.27
CA ALA A 25 6.95 44.19 -26.62
C ALA A 25 7.17 42.98 -27.55
N GLY A 26 8.32 42.31 -27.44
CA GLY A 26 8.61 41.05 -28.13
C GLY A 26 7.63 39.95 -27.73
N ALA A 27 7.46 39.71 -26.43
CA ALA A 27 6.51 38.72 -25.90
C ALA A 27 5.06 39.02 -26.33
N THR A 28 4.62 40.28 -26.27
CA THR A 28 3.27 40.66 -26.72
C THR A 28 3.09 40.54 -28.24
N SER A 29 4.14 40.80 -29.04
CA SER A 29 4.12 40.58 -30.48
C SER A 29 4.08 39.09 -30.84
N GLU A 30 4.79 38.24 -30.09
CA GLU A 30 4.71 36.78 -30.20
C GLU A 30 3.35 36.24 -29.75
N PHE A 31 2.74 36.80 -28.70
CA PHE A 31 1.37 36.46 -28.28
C PHE A 31 0.30 36.92 -29.29
N ARG A 32 0.56 38.01 -30.04
CA ARG A 32 -0.34 38.52 -31.08
C ARG A 32 -0.16 37.80 -32.41
N ALA A 33 1.04 37.28 -32.68
CA ALA A 33 1.38 36.46 -33.84
C ALA A 33 1.12 34.96 -33.62
N ALA A 34 1.01 34.51 -32.37
CA ALA A 34 0.49 33.19 -32.03
C ALA A 34 -0.98 33.13 -32.45
N ASP A 35 -1.23 32.46 -33.57
CA ASP A 35 -2.54 32.28 -34.15
C ASP A 35 -3.51 31.76 -33.07
N LYS A 36 -4.65 32.44 -32.85
CA LYS A 36 -5.65 32.07 -31.82
C LYS A 36 -6.09 30.61 -31.97
N LYS A 37 -5.97 30.07 -33.20
CA LYS A 37 -6.22 28.67 -33.55
C LYS A 37 -5.16 27.72 -32.99
N GLU A 38 -3.87 28.10 -33.04
CA GLU A 38 -2.74 27.33 -32.49
C GLU A 38 -2.79 27.35 -30.94
N LEU A 39 -3.07 28.52 -30.36
CA LEU A 39 -3.29 28.72 -28.92
C LEU A 39 -4.47 27.89 -28.39
N GLY A 40 -5.61 27.89 -29.10
CA GLY A 40 -6.76 27.04 -28.75
C GLY A 40 -6.44 25.54 -28.84
N ARG A 41 -5.61 25.14 -29.80
CA ARG A 41 -5.20 23.74 -30.02
C ARG A 41 -4.15 23.27 -29.01
N GLN A 42 -3.28 24.16 -28.52
CA GLN A 42 -2.36 23.89 -27.41
C GLN A 42 -3.09 23.87 -26.06
N ALA A 43 -3.96 24.86 -25.80
CA ALA A 43 -4.77 24.91 -24.59
C ALA A 43 -5.69 23.68 -24.48
N GLY A 44 -6.33 23.27 -25.58
CA GLY A 44 -7.14 22.04 -25.62
C GLY A 44 -6.32 20.77 -25.38
N ARG A 45 -5.08 20.69 -25.90
CA ARG A 45 -4.18 19.56 -25.61
C ARG A 45 -3.68 19.55 -24.17
N HIS A 46 -3.41 20.72 -23.59
CA HIS A 46 -3.00 20.84 -22.20
C HIS A 46 -4.15 20.43 -21.27
N ALA A 47 -5.35 20.98 -21.48
CA ALA A 47 -6.55 20.62 -20.73
C ALA A 47 -6.92 19.13 -20.87
N PHE A 48 -6.75 18.53 -22.06
CA PHE A 48 -6.96 17.10 -22.27
C PHE A 48 -5.91 16.24 -21.55
N ASN A 49 -4.63 16.64 -21.59
CA ASN A 49 -3.57 15.94 -20.86
C ASN A 49 -3.76 16.06 -19.34
N GLU A 50 -4.12 17.24 -18.82
CA GLU A 50 -4.46 17.46 -17.41
C GLU A 50 -5.70 16.66 -16.99
N GLY A 51 -6.73 16.62 -17.83
CA GLY A 51 -7.93 15.80 -17.61
C GLY A 51 -7.62 14.30 -17.64
N ALA A 52 -6.74 13.85 -18.52
CA ALA A 52 -6.28 12.46 -18.58
C ALA A 52 -5.39 12.08 -17.39
N GLU A 53 -4.51 12.97 -16.93
CA GLU A 53 -3.71 12.81 -15.71
C GLU A 53 -4.61 12.77 -14.46
N THR A 54 -5.58 13.68 -14.37
CA THR A 54 -6.57 13.73 -13.28
C THR A 54 -7.44 12.49 -13.28
N GLY A 55 -7.93 12.05 -14.44
CA GLY A 55 -8.71 10.82 -14.60
C GLY A 55 -7.92 9.56 -14.24
N LYS A 56 -6.63 9.48 -14.65
CA LYS A 56 -5.73 8.39 -14.22
C LYS A 56 -5.49 8.40 -12.71
N THR A 57 -5.34 9.58 -12.11
CA THR A 57 -5.12 9.72 -10.66
C THR A 57 -6.37 9.33 -9.88
N MET A 58 -7.54 9.80 -10.28
CA MET A 58 -8.82 9.43 -9.70
C MET A 58 -9.11 7.93 -9.85
N GLY A 59 -8.86 7.35 -11.03
CA GLY A 59 -9.00 5.92 -11.28
C GLY A 59 -8.07 5.06 -10.42
N LYS A 60 -6.79 5.47 -10.27
CA LYS A 60 -5.85 4.80 -9.36
C LYS A 60 -6.27 4.91 -7.89
N THR A 61 -6.81 6.04 -7.47
CA THR A 61 -7.34 6.21 -6.10
C THR A 61 -8.54 5.30 -5.85
N TRP A 62 -9.48 5.23 -6.79
CA TRP A 62 -10.64 4.34 -6.70
C TRP A 62 -10.24 2.85 -6.61
N LEU A 63 -9.31 2.41 -7.45
CA LEU A 63 -8.78 1.04 -7.40
C LEU A 63 -8.06 0.74 -6.08
N LYS A 64 -7.28 1.70 -5.56
CA LYS A 64 -6.63 1.56 -4.25
C LYS A 64 -7.63 1.46 -3.11
N THR A 65 -8.73 2.21 -3.16
CA THR A 65 -9.81 2.13 -2.16
C THR A 65 -10.49 0.77 -2.18
N PHE A 66 -10.81 0.24 -3.38
CA PHE A 66 -11.36 -1.11 -3.52
C PHE A 66 -10.41 -2.21 -3.06
N GLU A 67 -9.10 -2.01 -3.15
CA GLU A 67 -8.11 -2.94 -2.61
C GLU A 67 -8.00 -2.83 -1.08
N ALA A 68 -8.09 -1.61 -0.54
CA ALA A 68 -7.91 -1.32 0.88
C ALA A 68 -9.07 -1.84 1.74
N VAL A 69 -10.31 -1.74 1.26
CA VAL A 69 -11.50 -2.12 2.04
C VAL A 69 -11.50 -3.62 2.39
N PRO A 70 -11.38 -4.57 1.45
CA PRO A 70 -11.33 -6.00 1.77
C PRO A 70 -10.17 -6.36 2.68
N ARG A 71 -9.01 -5.70 2.51
CA ARG A 71 -7.84 -5.93 3.35
C ARG A 71 -8.09 -5.51 4.80
N THR A 72 -8.72 -4.36 5.00
CA THR A 72 -9.08 -3.87 6.34
C THR A 72 -10.14 -4.77 6.99
N VAL A 73 -11.15 -5.21 6.23
CA VAL A 73 -12.16 -6.17 6.73
C VAL A 73 -11.51 -7.50 7.13
N CYS A 74 -10.64 -8.05 6.29
CA CYS A 74 -9.92 -9.28 6.59
C CYS A 74 -9.11 -9.17 7.90
N ARG A 75 -8.39 -8.05 8.10
CA ARG A 75 -7.66 -7.78 9.34
C ARG A 75 -8.56 -7.61 10.54
N GLY A 76 -9.72 -6.97 10.37
CA GLY A 76 -10.75 -6.85 11.42
C GLY A 76 -11.28 -8.22 11.85
N LEU A 77 -11.53 -9.13 10.90
CA LEU A 77 -11.95 -10.50 11.20
C LEU A 77 -10.85 -11.30 11.91
N GLN A 78 -9.60 -11.18 11.46
CA GLN A 78 -8.45 -11.82 12.13
C GLN A 78 -8.30 -11.37 13.58
N PHE A 79 -8.49 -10.06 13.83
CA PHE A 79 -8.50 -9.50 15.17
C PHE A 79 -9.66 -10.04 16.00
N LEU A 80 -10.87 -10.03 15.46
CA LEU A 80 -12.08 -10.51 16.15
C LEU A 80 -11.91 -11.98 16.59
N PHE A 81 -11.51 -12.86 15.68
CA PHE A 81 -11.30 -14.27 16.00
C PHE A 81 -10.16 -14.49 16.99
N ALA A 82 -9.09 -13.68 16.92
CA ALA A 82 -8.01 -13.75 17.91
C ALA A 82 -8.49 -13.35 19.31
N ILE A 83 -9.31 -12.30 19.47
CA ILE A 83 -9.86 -11.91 20.77
C ILE A 83 -10.85 -12.95 21.29
N ILE A 84 -11.68 -13.54 20.42
CA ILE A 84 -12.58 -14.64 20.81
C ILE A 84 -11.76 -15.83 21.34
N ALA A 85 -10.68 -16.21 20.66
CA ALA A 85 -9.77 -17.26 21.11
C ALA A 85 -9.07 -16.91 22.43
N CYS A 86 -8.66 -15.65 22.63
CA CYS A 86 -8.17 -15.18 23.94
C CYS A 86 -9.22 -15.38 25.04
N GLY A 87 -10.51 -15.18 24.74
CA GLY A 87 -11.59 -15.45 25.69
C GLY A 87 -11.72 -16.93 26.04
N PHE A 88 -11.70 -17.81 25.03
CA PHE A 88 -11.78 -19.25 25.25
C PHE A 88 -10.58 -19.79 26.03
N TYR A 89 -9.37 -19.46 25.58
CA TYR A 89 -8.13 -20.02 26.12
C TYR A 89 -7.65 -19.28 27.38
N GLY A 90 -7.84 -17.97 27.47
CA GLY A 90 -7.54 -17.17 28.65
C GLY A 90 -8.37 -17.58 29.86
N HIS A 91 -9.68 -17.81 29.67
CA HIS A 91 -10.55 -18.34 30.73
C HIS A 91 -10.12 -19.72 31.24
N ARG A 92 -9.40 -20.51 30.43
CA ARG A 92 -8.83 -21.80 30.86
C ARG A 92 -7.54 -21.63 31.64
N VAL A 93 -6.68 -20.72 31.19
CA VAL A 93 -5.44 -20.37 31.89
C VAL A 93 -5.74 -19.80 33.28
N ASP A 94 -6.73 -18.93 33.39
CA ASP A 94 -7.17 -18.33 34.66
C ASP A 94 -7.67 -19.41 35.63
N LYS A 95 -8.59 -20.27 35.16
CA LYS A 95 -9.13 -21.38 35.96
C LYS A 95 -8.12 -22.48 36.30
N ALA A 96 -7.01 -22.59 35.56
CA ALA A 96 -5.96 -23.55 35.86
C ALA A 96 -5.19 -23.18 37.15
N GLN A 97 -5.25 -21.91 37.59
CA GLN A 97 -4.67 -21.49 38.87
C GLN A 97 -5.54 -21.91 40.07
N ASP A 98 -6.84 -22.07 39.85
CA ASP A 98 -7.84 -22.36 40.89
C ASP A 98 -8.23 -23.85 40.97
N THR A 99 -7.63 -24.72 40.16
CA THR A 99 -8.02 -26.14 40.05
C THR A 99 -6.81 -27.08 40.13
N ASP A 100 -7.04 -28.31 40.59
CA ASP A 100 -6.00 -29.36 40.69
C ASP A 100 -5.46 -29.87 39.33
N TYR A 101 -5.93 -29.32 38.21
CA TYR A 101 -5.50 -29.75 36.87
C TYR A 101 -4.08 -29.29 36.50
N GLY A 102 -3.47 -28.39 37.28
CA GLY A 102 -2.08 -27.97 37.14
C GLY A 102 -1.74 -27.23 35.83
N PHE A 103 -0.45 -26.97 35.64
CA PHE A 103 0.07 -26.26 34.46
C PHE A 103 -0.22 -27.02 33.17
N SER A 104 -1.01 -26.42 32.28
CA SER A 104 -1.48 -27.04 31.05
C SER A 104 -0.98 -26.24 29.83
N PRO A 105 0.18 -26.63 29.24
CA PRO A 105 0.92 -25.83 28.27
C PRO A 105 0.14 -25.51 26.98
N GLU A 106 -0.80 -26.37 26.60
CA GLU A 106 -1.62 -26.20 25.40
C GLU A 106 -2.44 -24.90 25.44
N TRP A 107 -2.99 -24.54 26.60
CA TRP A 107 -3.81 -23.33 26.77
C TRP A 107 -2.98 -22.06 26.76
N TYR A 108 -1.79 -22.10 27.38
CA TYR A 108 -0.85 -20.97 27.37
C TYR A 108 -0.31 -20.72 25.97
N PHE A 109 0.06 -21.78 25.25
CA PHE A 109 0.48 -21.65 23.86
C PHE A 109 -0.60 -20.97 23.04
N ALA A 110 -1.85 -21.47 23.10
CA ALA A 110 -2.97 -20.88 22.37
C ALA A 110 -3.22 -19.40 22.73
N LEU A 111 -3.17 -19.06 24.02
CA LEU A 111 -3.32 -17.69 24.49
C LEU A 111 -2.22 -16.76 23.96
N VAL A 112 -0.97 -17.21 23.95
CA VAL A 112 0.16 -16.42 23.43
C VAL A 112 -0.01 -16.17 21.93
N ILE A 113 -0.41 -17.20 21.17
CA ILE A 113 -0.63 -17.06 19.72
C ILE A 113 -1.83 -16.17 19.41
N ALA A 114 -2.92 -16.32 20.16
CA ALA A 114 -4.08 -15.45 20.04
C ALA A 114 -3.74 -13.99 20.37
N GLY A 115 -2.99 -13.74 21.45
CA GLY A 115 -2.51 -12.40 21.82
C GLY A 115 -1.57 -11.78 20.79
N LEU A 116 -0.62 -12.56 20.26
CA LEU A 116 0.30 -12.12 19.20
C LEU A 116 -0.46 -11.80 17.91
N SER A 117 -1.43 -12.63 17.54
CA SER A 117 -2.30 -12.45 16.39
C SER A 117 -3.15 -11.18 16.54
N ALA A 118 -3.77 -10.96 17.71
CA ALA A 118 -4.57 -9.78 17.98
C ALA A 118 -3.74 -8.49 17.93
N THR A 119 -2.56 -8.51 18.56
CA THR A 119 -1.61 -7.39 18.54
C THR A 119 -1.15 -7.08 17.12
N THR A 120 -0.80 -8.12 16.35
CA THR A 120 -0.39 -7.99 14.95
C THR A 120 -1.51 -7.37 14.10
N ALA A 121 -2.75 -7.84 14.26
CA ALA A 121 -3.89 -7.33 13.50
C ALA A 121 -4.16 -5.85 13.82
N ILE A 122 -4.15 -5.44 15.09
CA ILE A 122 -4.26 -4.03 15.50
C ILE A 122 -3.13 -3.20 14.88
N LEU A 123 -1.88 -3.66 15.03
CA LEU A 123 -0.73 -2.95 14.50
C LEU A 123 -0.88 -2.72 13.00
N PHE A 124 -1.28 -3.73 12.22
CA PHE A 124 -1.50 -3.54 10.79
C PHE A 124 -2.68 -2.61 10.47
N VAL A 125 -3.78 -2.68 11.21
CA VAL A 125 -4.92 -1.76 11.04
C VAL A 125 -4.52 -0.31 11.32
N VAL A 126 -3.70 -0.07 12.34
CA VAL A 126 -3.21 1.27 12.71
C VAL A 126 -2.10 1.76 11.77
N LEU A 127 -1.18 0.88 11.36
CA LEU A 127 -0.07 1.22 10.47
C LEU A 127 -0.53 1.52 9.03
N THR A 128 -1.62 0.89 8.57
CA THR A 128 -2.16 1.09 7.21
C THR A 128 -2.53 2.55 6.90
N PRO A 129 -3.33 3.27 7.71
CA PRO A 129 -3.61 4.69 7.49
C PRO A 129 -2.41 5.60 7.78
N LEU A 130 -1.54 5.26 8.74
CA LEU A 130 -0.35 6.06 9.06
C LEU A 130 0.71 6.01 7.95
N GLY A 131 0.80 4.91 7.21
CA GLY A 131 1.69 4.79 6.04
C GLY A 131 1.27 5.64 4.84
N ALA A 132 0.02 6.11 4.80
CA ALA A 132 -0.47 7.03 3.76
C ALA A 132 -0.04 8.50 4.01
N LEU A 133 0.45 8.82 5.21
CA LEU A 133 0.94 10.16 5.53
C LEU A 133 2.33 10.39 4.91
N PRO A 134 2.55 11.47 4.14
CA PRO A 134 3.79 11.71 3.41
C PRO A 134 5.03 11.85 4.32
N PHE A 135 4.84 12.30 5.56
CA PHE A 135 5.92 12.52 6.52
C PHE A 135 6.42 11.22 7.19
N ILE A 136 5.54 10.26 7.45
CA ILE A 136 5.86 8.97 8.07
C ILE A 136 6.12 7.88 7.01
N GLY A 137 5.45 7.95 5.85
CA GLY A 137 5.56 6.96 4.76
C GLY A 137 6.98 6.79 4.21
N SER A 138 7.81 7.84 4.27
CA SER A 138 9.22 7.78 3.86
C SER A 138 10.10 6.97 4.81
N ARG A 139 9.77 6.93 6.11
CA ARG A 139 10.48 6.12 7.13
C ARG A 139 9.94 4.69 7.20
N LEU A 140 8.64 4.50 6.96
CA LEU A 140 7.99 3.19 6.88
C LEU A 140 8.24 2.45 5.56
N LYS A 141 8.90 3.06 4.56
CA LYS A 141 9.32 2.39 3.31
C LYS A 141 10.12 1.09 3.56
N LEU A 142 10.84 1.01 4.69
CA LEU A 142 11.56 -0.19 5.15
C LEU A 142 10.64 -1.33 5.61
N PHE A 143 9.42 -1.01 6.06
CA PHE A 143 8.35 -1.94 6.43
C PHE A 143 7.22 -1.89 5.40
N LYS A 144 7.57 -1.99 4.12
CA LYS A 144 6.58 -2.19 3.05
C LYS A 144 5.67 -3.36 3.45
N THR A 145 4.38 -3.08 3.72
CA THR A 145 3.38 -4.02 4.27
C THR A 145 3.22 -5.29 3.42
N TYR A 146 3.69 -5.29 2.18
CA TYR A 146 3.76 -6.49 1.36
C TYR A 146 4.83 -7.51 1.82
N ARG A 147 5.93 -7.06 2.44
CA ARG A 147 7.02 -7.92 2.95
C ARG A 147 6.64 -8.62 4.26
N ALA A 148 5.53 -8.21 4.87
CA ALA A 148 4.93 -8.89 6.01
C ALA A 148 4.24 -10.22 5.63
N PHE A 149 4.21 -10.60 4.34
CA PHE A 149 3.62 -11.87 3.91
C PHE A 149 4.24 -13.08 4.64
N ALA A 150 5.55 -13.04 4.90
CA ALA A 150 6.22 -14.10 5.64
C ALA A 150 5.71 -14.20 7.09
N TRP A 151 5.43 -13.05 7.72
CA TRP A 151 4.85 -13.01 9.06
C TRP A 151 3.40 -13.50 9.08
N ASP A 152 2.60 -13.11 8.09
CA ASP A 152 1.23 -13.63 7.93
C ASP A 152 1.23 -15.15 7.76
N LEU A 153 2.18 -15.71 6.99
CA LEU A 153 2.34 -17.15 6.82
C LEU A 153 2.83 -17.86 8.09
N ILE A 154 3.70 -17.22 8.88
CA ILE A 154 4.10 -17.74 10.20
C ILE A 154 2.85 -17.85 11.08
N LEU A 155 2.06 -16.78 11.19
CA LEU A 155 0.82 -16.80 11.98
C LEU A 155 -0.18 -17.84 11.48
N PHE A 156 -0.30 -18.02 10.16
CA PHE A 156 -1.09 -19.11 9.58
C PHE A 156 -0.63 -20.49 10.09
N ILE A 157 0.67 -20.80 9.97
CA ILE A 157 1.22 -22.09 10.41
C ILE A 157 1.00 -22.27 11.90
N THR A 158 1.23 -21.22 12.70
CA THR A 158 1.07 -21.31 14.14
C THR A 158 -0.40 -21.50 14.54
N TRP A 159 -1.34 -20.83 13.88
CA TRP A 159 -2.78 -21.10 14.05
C TRP A 159 -3.17 -22.52 13.63
N LEU A 160 -2.56 -23.07 12.58
CA LEU A 160 -2.75 -24.49 12.23
C LEU A 160 -2.22 -25.43 13.30
N VAL A 161 -1.11 -25.11 13.97
CA VAL A 161 -0.60 -25.89 15.10
C VAL A 161 -1.57 -25.85 16.27
N VAL A 162 -2.08 -24.66 16.63
CA VAL A 162 -3.11 -24.52 17.68
C VAL A 162 -4.35 -25.35 17.31
N PHE A 163 -4.87 -25.18 16.09
CA PHE A 163 -5.97 -26.00 15.57
C PHE A 163 -5.67 -27.49 15.69
N GLY A 164 -4.50 -27.95 15.27
CA GLY A 164 -4.13 -29.37 15.31
C GLY A 164 -4.13 -29.94 16.73
N ILE A 165 -3.61 -29.19 17.71
CA ILE A 165 -3.62 -29.59 19.13
C ILE A 165 -5.06 -29.74 19.63
N PHE A 166 -5.89 -28.71 19.46
CA PHE A 166 -7.25 -28.73 20.00
C PHE A 166 -8.20 -29.62 19.20
N ALA A 167 -7.99 -29.78 17.89
CA ALA A 167 -8.71 -30.73 17.06
C ALA A 167 -8.47 -32.17 17.53
N GLY A 168 -7.21 -32.51 17.82
CA GLY A 168 -6.85 -33.82 18.37
C GLY A 168 -7.51 -34.10 19.72
N ILE A 169 -7.64 -33.09 20.58
CA ILE A 169 -8.22 -33.21 21.93
C ILE A 169 -9.76 -33.24 21.91
N PHE A 170 -10.40 -32.41 21.10
CA PHE A 170 -11.82 -32.11 21.22
C PHE A 170 -12.71 -32.65 20.10
N LEU A 171 -12.22 -32.87 18.87
CA LEU A 171 -13.09 -33.31 17.78
C LEU A 171 -13.56 -34.76 17.95
N HIS A 172 -12.70 -35.64 18.46
CA HIS A 172 -13.01 -37.05 18.70
C HIS A 172 -13.67 -37.31 20.07
N ARG A 173 -13.75 -36.30 20.92
CA ARG A 173 -14.31 -36.42 22.27
C ARG A 173 -15.82 -36.19 22.25
N ASP A 174 -16.55 -36.96 23.06
CA ASP A 174 -17.98 -36.78 23.24
C ASP A 174 -18.31 -35.45 23.93
N SER A 175 -19.47 -34.86 23.61
CA SER A 175 -19.87 -33.53 24.10
C SER A 175 -19.95 -33.44 25.62
N ASP A 176 -20.20 -34.57 26.28
CA ASP A 176 -20.46 -34.66 27.72
C ASP A 176 -19.17 -34.91 28.53
N ASP A 177 -18.10 -35.37 27.87
CA ASP A 177 -16.80 -35.58 28.49
C ASP A 177 -16.05 -34.24 28.61
N LYS A 178 -15.71 -33.83 29.83
CA LYS A 178 -15.01 -32.55 30.08
C LYS A 178 -13.51 -32.77 30.10
N TYR A 179 -12.77 -31.97 29.33
CA TYR A 179 -11.31 -31.98 29.36
C TYR A 179 -10.79 -30.84 30.24
N LYS A 180 -10.14 -31.16 31.37
CA LYS A 180 -9.56 -30.17 32.31
C LYS A 180 -10.55 -29.04 32.67
N GLY A 181 -11.78 -29.43 33.00
CA GLY A 181 -12.88 -28.52 33.32
C GLY A 181 -13.48 -27.74 32.12
N ALA A 182 -12.99 -27.94 30.89
CA ALA A 182 -13.52 -27.38 29.65
C ALA A 182 -14.73 -28.15 29.13
N SER A 183 -15.77 -27.40 28.74
CA SER A 183 -16.89 -27.97 28.00
C SER A 183 -16.43 -28.31 26.58
N THR A 184 -16.57 -29.58 26.21
CA THR A 184 -16.18 -30.07 24.89
C THR A 184 -17.00 -29.42 23.78
N GLY A 185 -18.29 -29.15 24.00
CA GLY A 185 -19.12 -28.44 23.01
C GLY A 185 -18.61 -27.03 22.68
N ALA A 186 -18.27 -26.24 23.71
CA ALA A 186 -17.72 -24.91 23.52
C ALA A 186 -16.34 -24.95 22.81
N MET A 187 -15.49 -25.91 23.17
CA MET A 187 -14.16 -26.05 22.58
C MET A 187 -14.19 -26.58 21.14
N LYS A 188 -15.17 -27.41 20.77
CA LYS A 188 -15.39 -27.77 19.36
C LYS A 188 -15.65 -26.53 18.50
N THR A 189 -16.38 -25.54 19.04
CA THR A 189 -16.61 -24.27 18.34
C THR A 189 -15.33 -23.45 18.25
N ALA A 190 -14.55 -23.36 19.33
CA ALA A 190 -13.26 -22.66 19.35
C ALA A 190 -12.28 -23.25 18.31
N VAL A 191 -12.20 -24.58 18.18
CA VAL A 191 -11.39 -25.27 17.17
C VAL A 191 -11.71 -24.80 15.75
N TRP A 192 -12.99 -24.63 15.41
CA TRP A 192 -13.37 -24.12 14.09
C TRP A 192 -13.00 -22.66 13.90
N ILE A 193 -13.08 -21.84 14.96
CA ILE A 193 -12.65 -20.44 14.93
C ILE A 193 -11.15 -20.36 14.63
N ASP A 194 -10.33 -21.22 15.25
CA ASP A 194 -8.89 -21.29 14.99
C ASP A 194 -8.59 -21.61 13.53
N LEU A 195 -9.32 -22.57 12.95
CA LEU A 195 -9.17 -22.94 11.55
C LEU A 195 -9.55 -21.79 10.61
N VAL A 196 -10.70 -21.14 10.85
CA VAL A 196 -11.12 -19.99 10.05
C VAL A 196 -10.10 -18.86 10.15
N ASN A 197 -9.59 -18.58 11.35
CA ASN A 197 -8.58 -17.55 11.54
C ASN A 197 -7.28 -17.91 10.80
N SER A 198 -6.85 -19.17 10.84
CA SER A 198 -5.69 -19.65 10.09
C SER A 198 -5.85 -19.37 8.59
N ILE A 199 -7.03 -19.64 8.01
CA ILE A 199 -7.30 -19.42 6.59
C ILE A 199 -7.27 -17.93 6.23
N LEU A 200 -7.73 -17.05 7.13
CA LEU A 200 -7.62 -15.61 6.92
C LEU A 200 -6.15 -15.15 6.89
N TRP A 201 -5.31 -15.67 7.79
CA TRP A 201 -3.86 -15.43 7.78
C TRP A 201 -3.20 -15.95 6.50
N LEU A 202 -3.59 -17.15 6.03
CA LEU A 202 -3.11 -17.69 4.76
C LEU A 202 -3.51 -16.78 3.59
N THR A 203 -4.77 -16.36 3.52
CA THR A 203 -5.28 -15.49 2.45
C THR A 203 -4.51 -14.17 2.42
N SER A 204 -4.24 -13.59 3.59
CA SER A 204 -3.43 -12.38 3.72
C SER A 204 -1.99 -12.58 3.27
N GLY A 205 -1.36 -13.69 3.67
CA GLY A 205 0.00 -14.05 3.30
C GLY A 205 0.15 -14.33 1.80
N VAL A 206 -0.75 -15.11 1.22
CA VAL A 206 -0.76 -15.40 -0.23
C VAL A 206 -0.97 -14.12 -1.03
N TYR A 207 -1.92 -13.28 -0.62
CA TYR A 207 -2.15 -11.99 -1.27
C TYR A 207 -0.89 -11.09 -1.22
N GLY A 208 -0.24 -10.99 -0.06
CA GLY A 208 1.01 -10.25 0.10
C GLY A 208 2.15 -10.81 -0.75
N CYS A 209 2.26 -12.14 -0.81
CA CYS A 209 3.26 -12.85 -1.62
C CYS A 209 3.06 -12.55 -3.11
N ILE A 210 1.83 -12.72 -3.62
CA ILE A 210 1.48 -12.42 -5.02
C ILE A 210 1.82 -10.97 -5.36
N LYS A 211 1.38 -10.02 -4.54
CA LYS A 211 1.64 -8.59 -4.81
C LYS A 211 3.12 -8.25 -4.83
N THR A 212 3.92 -8.89 -3.97
CA THR A 212 5.37 -8.68 -3.93
C THR A 212 6.05 -9.25 -5.16
N PHE A 213 5.86 -10.54 -5.44
CA PHE A 213 6.62 -11.22 -6.48
C PHE A 213 6.07 -11.02 -7.89
N LEU A 214 4.75 -10.84 -8.06
CA LEU A 214 4.14 -10.62 -9.38
C LEU A 214 4.03 -9.12 -9.71
N GLY A 215 3.88 -8.25 -8.70
CA GLY A 215 3.88 -6.79 -8.91
C GLY A 215 5.23 -6.30 -9.44
N ASP A 216 6.31 -6.67 -8.75
CA ASP A 216 7.67 -6.27 -9.15
C ASP A 216 8.03 -6.79 -10.56
N LYS A 217 7.60 -8.01 -10.91
CA LYS A 217 7.79 -8.58 -12.26
C LYS A 217 6.93 -7.90 -13.33
N ALA A 218 5.70 -7.54 -13.01
CA ALA A 218 4.80 -6.86 -13.95
C ALA A 218 5.31 -5.44 -14.27
N ASP A 219 5.81 -4.73 -13.26
CA ASP A 219 6.41 -3.41 -13.42
C ASP A 219 7.69 -3.49 -14.27
N GLU A 220 8.58 -4.46 -14.00
CA GLU A 220 9.80 -4.66 -14.78
C GLU A 220 9.51 -5.02 -16.25
N MET A 221 8.49 -5.85 -16.51
CA MET A 221 8.06 -6.18 -17.88
C MET A 221 7.45 -4.97 -18.59
N THR A 222 6.66 -4.16 -17.88
CA THR A 222 6.04 -2.96 -18.42
C THR A 222 7.10 -1.93 -18.80
N ASP A 223 8.11 -1.72 -17.95
CA ASP A 223 9.22 -0.82 -18.24
C ASP A 223 10.05 -1.29 -19.44
N LYS A 224 10.36 -2.59 -19.54
CA LYS A 224 11.06 -3.17 -20.71
C LYS A 224 10.28 -2.99 -22.01
N VAL A 225 8.96 -3.17 -21.99
CA VAL A 225 8.10 -2.99 -23.17
C VAL A 225 7.98 -1.51 -23.53
N GLY A 226 7.80 -0.63 -22.54
CA GLY A 226 7.79 0.82 -22.72
C GLY A 226 9.08 1.31 -23.36
N GLN A 227 10.24 0.92 -22.82
CA GLN A 227 11.54 1.28 -23.35
C GLN A 227 11.72 0.82 -24.80
N LYS A 228 11.32 -0.43 -25.13
CA LYS A 228 11.35 -0.91 -26.53
C LYS A 228 10.48 -0.09 -27.48
N LEU A 229 9.29 0.35 -27.04
CA LEU A 229 8.40 1.19 -27.84
C LEU A 229 8.95 2.61 -28.04
N PHE A 230 9.56 3.20 -27.01
CA PHE A 230 10.20 4.52 -27.10
C PHE A 230 11.47 4.48 -27.96
N THR A 231 12.33 3.47 -27.81
CA THR A 231 13.51 3.27 -28.66
C THR A 231 13.11 3.02 -30.13
N LYS A 232 11.99 2.33 -30.39
CA LYS A 232 11.48 2.11 -31.76
C LYS A 232 10.90 3.39 -32.37
N LYS A 233 10.34 4.30 -31.58
CA LYS A 233 9.92 5.64 -32.02
C LYS A 233 11.07 6.63 -32.21
N GLN A 234 12.24 6.38 -31.63
CA GLN A 234 13.42 7.24 -31.73
C GLN A 234 14.40 6.82 -32.86
N LYS A 235 14.01 5.94 -33.78
CA LYS A 235 14.75 5.82 -35.06
C LYS A 235 14.50 7.12 -35.86
N PRO A 236 15.57 7.83 -36.27
CA PRO A 236 15.46 9.17 -36.83
C PRO A 236 14.66 9.15 -38.13
N ALA A 237 13.88 10.21 -38.35
CA ALA A 237 13.38 10.56 -39.66
C ALA A 237 14.58 10.53 -40.62
N LYS A 238 14.57 9.57 -41.56
CA LYS A 238 15.52 9.56 -42.68
C LYS A 238 15.51 10.95 -43.29
N GLU A 239 16.70 11.53 -43.42
CA GLU A 239 16.99 12.68 -44.26
C GLU A 239 16.25 12.49 -45.60
N ALA A 240 15.18 13.26 -45.80
CA ALA A 240 14.59 13.44 -47.11
C ALA A 240 15.51 14.41 -47.84
N GLY A 241 16.22 13.85 -48.83
CA GLY A 241 17.36 14.48 -49.48
C GLY A 241 17.06 15.83 -50.11
N TYR A 242 17.99 16.76 -49.88
CA TYR A 242 18.36 17.70 -50.92
C TYR A 242 19.41 17.01 -51.79
N ALA A 243 18.93 16.42 -52.89
CA ALA A 243 19.77 16.06 -54.00
C ALA A 243 20.28 17.36 -54.64
N GLU A 244 21.60 17.43 -54.69
CA GLU A 244 22.40 18.27 -55.57
C GLU A 244 21.86 18.18 -57.01
N SER A 245 21.44 19.29 -57.59
CA SER A 245 21.34 19.43 -59.05
C SER A 245 21.46 20.90 -59.45
N VAL A 246 22.68 21.26 -59.87
CA VAL A 246 23.10 22.25 -60.89
C VAL A 246 22.58 23.68 -60.77
#